data_AF-A0A4U2DPK6-F1
#
_entry.id   AF-A0A4U2DPK6-F1
#
_cell.length_a   1.000
_cell.length_b   1.000
_cell.length_c   1.000
_cell.angle_alpha   90.00
_cell.angle_beta   90.00
_cell.angle_gamma   90.00
#
_symmetry.space_group_name_H-M   'P 1'
#
loop_
_entity.id
_entity.type
_entity.pdbx_description
1 polymer ?
#
loop_
_entity_poly.entity_id
_entity_poly.type
_entity_poly.pdbx_seq_one_letter_code
_entity_poly.pdbx_strand_id
1 'polypeptide(L)'
;KIDNVELDKVIGDAIDLFETRQSPVSIQYSSQSYQMVRANSIRLEQVLVNLISNALDAIEHKEQPQLSIATQVLSNTIQILVKDNGLG
;
A
#
# COMPACT_ATOMS: atom_id res chain seq x y z
N LYS A 1 -16.28 10.53 -6.60
CA LYS A 1 -16.78 11.50 -5.60
C LYS A 1 -15.77 11.56 -4.46
N ILE A 2 -15.62 12.69 -3.77
CA ILE A 2 -14.77 12.75 -2.56
C ILE A 2 -15.66 12.49 -1.35
N ASP A 3 -15.31 11.48 -0.56
CA ASP A 3 -16.02 11.08 0.65
C ASP A 3 -15.00 10.81 1.78
N ASN A 4 -15.49 10.46 2.97
CA ASN A 4 -14.62 10.03 4.06
C ASN A 4 -14.24 8.56 3.84
N VAL A 5 -12.94 8.30 3.76
CA VAL A 5 -12.38 7.01 3.42
C VAL A 5 -11.51 6.53 4.57
N GLU A 6 -11.75 5.29 5.01
CA GLU A 6 -10.90 4.60 5.98
C GLU A 6 -9.65 4.09 5.27
N LEU A 7 -8.48 4.57 5.70
CA LEU A 7 -7.21 4.28 5.04
C LEU A 7 -6.85 2.79 5.13
N ASP A 8 -6.97 2.22 6.33
CA ASP A 8 -6.64 0.83 6.59
C ASP A 8 -7.45 -0.11 5.69
N LYS A 9 -8.73 0.21 5.45
CA LYS A 9 -9.58 -0.56 4.54
C LYS A 9 -9.07 -0.53 3.11
N VAL A 10 -8.80 0.66 2.56
CA VAL A 10 -8.37 0.78 1.16
C VAL A 10 -6.98 0.19 0.93
N ILE A 11 -6.09 0.30 1.92
CA ILE A 11 -4.77 -0.36 1.86
C ILE A 11 -4.94 -1.88 1.93
N GLY A 12 -5.79 -2.40 2.81
CA GLY A 12 -6.11 -3.82 2.90
C GLY A 12 -6.67 -4.37 1.59
N ASP A 13 -7.70 -3.72 1.03
CA ASP A 13 -8.32 -4.10 -0.24
C ASP A 13 -7.26 -4.17 -1.38
N ALA A 14 -6.31 -3.23 -1.39
CA ALA A 14 -5.21 -3.22 -2.36
C ALA A 14 -4.21 -4.36 -2.13
N ILE A 15 -3.88 -4.72 -0.89
CA ILE A 15 -2.97 -5.82 -0.55
C ILE A 15 -3.60 -7.17 -0.92
N ASP A 16 -4.87 -7.40 -0.56
CA ASP A 16 -5.60 -8.64 -0.80
C ASP A 16 -5.63 -9.03 -2.29
N LEU A 17 -5.70 -8.02 -3.17
CA LEU A 17 -5.64 -8.19 -4.62
C LEU A 17 -4.35 -8.88 -5.09
N PHE A 18 -3.24 -8.69 -4.38
CA PHE A 18 -1.93 -9.26 -4.73
C PHE A 18 -1.58 -10.51 -3.93
N GLU A 19 -2.04 -10.65 -2.69
CA GLU A 19 -1.86 -11.92 -1.94
C GLU A 19 -2.54 -13.10 -2.64
N THR A 20 -3.65 -12.84 -3.34
CA THR A 20 -4.36 -13.85 -4.13
C THR A 20 -3.50 -14.44 -5.27
N ARG A 21 -2.40 -13.79 -5.66
CA ARG A 21 -1.55 -14.19 -6.80
C ARG A 21 -0.46 -15.23 -6.49
N GLN A 22 -0.41 -15.80 -5.28
CA GLN A 22 0.58 -16.83 -4.88
C GLN A 22 2.06 -16.45 -5.11
N SER A 23 2.40 -15.17 -4.98
CA SER A 23 3.80 -14.71 -5.08
C SER A 23 4.53 -14.97 -3.75
N PRO A 24 5.82 -15.37 -3.74
CA PRO A 24 6.61 -15.58 -2.52
C PRO A 24 6.97 -14.27 -1.78
N VAL A 25 6.33 -13.15 -2.13
CA VAL A 25 6.61 -11.82 -1.57
C VAL A 25 6.03 -11.71 -0.17
N SER A 26 6.88 -11.31 0.78
CA SER A 26 6.44 -10.91 2.11
C SER A 26 5.93 -9.47 2.08
N ILE A 27 4.62 -9.27 2.17
CA ILE A 27 4.00 -7.95 2.32
C ILE A 27 3.76 -7.68 3.80
N GLN A 28 4.25 -6.56 4.30
CA GLN A 28 4.07 -6.13 5.70
C GLN A 28 3.38 -4.78 5.72
N TYR A 29 2.25 -4.69 6.42
CA TYR A 29 1.52 -3.45 6.61
C TYR A 29 1.54 -3.03 8.08
N SER A 30 1.87 -1.76 8.34
CA SER A 30 1.82 -1.16 9.67
C SER A 30 1.12 0.19 9.64
N SER A 31 0.05 0.33 10.43
CA SER A 31 -0.64 1.61 10.62
C SER A 31 -0.30 2.22 11.97
N GLN A 32 -0.04 3.53 12.03
CA GLN A 32 0.26 4.22 13.30
C GLN A 32 -0.98 4.41 14.18
N SER A 33 -2.17 4.52 13.59
CA SER A 33 -3.45 4.75 14.26
C SER A 33 -4.61 4.50 13.30
N TYR A 34 -5.86 4.58 13.76
CA TYR A 34 -7.00 4.62 12.83
C TYR A 34 -7.06 5.97 12.12
N GLN A 35 -7.10 6.00 10.78
CA GLN A 35 -7.20 7.25 10.03
C GLN A 35 -8.31 7.29 8.97
N MET A 36 -8.97 8.45 8.92
CA MET A 36 -9.97 8.80 7.92
C MET A 36 -9.46 9.96 7.06
N VAL A 37 -9.53 9.82 5.74
CA VAL A 37 -9.14 10.87 4.78
C VAL A 37 -10.29 11.28 3.87
N ARG A 38 -10.27 12.54 3.44
CA ARG A 38 -11.16 13.05 2.40
C ARG A 38 -10.56 12.71 1.04
N ALA A 39 -11.03 11.62 0.42
CA ALA A 39 -10.50 11.15 -0.85
C ALA A 39 -11.59 10.56 -1.75
N ASN A 40 -11.25 10.35 -3.01
CA ASN A 40 -12.02 9.46 -3.87
C ASN A 40 -11.45 8.04 -3.67
N SER A 41 -12.20 7.17 -2.99
CA SER A 41 -11.76 5.82 -2.62
C SER A 41 -11.22 5.04 -3.81
N ILE A 42 -11.96 5.02 -4.93
CA ILE A 42 -11.58 4.29 -6.15
C ILE A 42 -10.25 4.81 -6.70
N ARG A 43 -10.04 6.13 -6.72
CA ARG A 43 -8.77 6.70 -7.22
C ARG A 43 -7.62 6.44 -6.26
N LEU A 44 -7.87 6.46 -4.95
CA LEU A 44 -6.86 6.14 -3.93
C LEU A 44 -6.42 4.68 -4.05
N GLU A 45 -7.38 3.77 -4.13
CA GLU A 45 -7.15 2.35 -4.36
C GLU A 45 -6.33 2.11 -5.63
N GLN A 46 -6.71 2.75 -6.75
CA GLN A 46 -5.97 2.64 -8.01
C GLN A 46 -4.51 3.12 -7.88
N VAL A 47 -4.26 4.20 -7.14
CA VAL A 47 -2.89 4.68 -6.88
C VAL A 47 -2.12 3.65 -6.05
N LEU A 48 -2.73 3.09 -5.00
CA LEU A 48 -2.09 2.07 -4.17
C LEU A 48 -1.79 0.80 -4.96
N VAL A 49 -2.74 0.31 -5.76
CA VAL A 49 -2.55 -0.86 -6.64
C VAL A 49 -1.39 -0.62 -7.61
N ASN A 50 -1.29 0.57 -8.20
CA ASN A 50 -0.17 0.91 -9.09
C ASN A 50 1.17 0.93 -8.36
N LEU A 51 1.23 1.53 -7.16
CA LEU A 51 2.46 1.59 -6.37
C LEU A 51 2.90 0.20 -5.92
N ILE A 52 1.96 -0.63 -5.46
CA ILE A 52 2.23 -2.02 -5.07
C ILE A 52 2.68 -2.83 -6.29
N SER A 53 2.02 -2.71 -7.44
CA SER A 53 2.43 -3.41 -8.66
C SER A 53 3.86 -3.06 -9.05
N ASN A 54 4.20 -1.77 -9.12
CA ASN A 54 5.55 -1.33 -9.46
C ASN A 54 6.60 -1.87 -8.47
N ALA A 55 6.27 -1.86 -7.18
CA ALA A 55 7.12 -2.38 -6.13
C ALA A 55 7.34 -3.90 -6.24
N LEU A 56 6.29 -4.65 -6.59
CA LEU A 56 6.35 -6.10 -6.85
C LEU A 56 7.19 -6.42 -8.09
N ASP A 57 7.01 -5.66 -9.17
CA ASP A 57 7.79 -5.82 -10.41
C ASP A 57 9.29 -5.58 -10.14
N ALA A 58 9.64 -4.60 -9.29
CA ALA A 58 11.02 -4.30 -8.92
C ALA A 58 11.72 -5.39 -8.08
N ILE A 59 10.95 -6.29 -7.45
CA ILE A 59 11.46 -7.36 -6.58
C ILE A 59 11.17 -8.78 -7.10
N GLU A 60 10.56 -8.94 -8.27
CA GLU A 60 10.15 -10.24 -8.82
C GLU A 60 11.30 -11.27 -8.87
N HIS A 61 12.52 -10.82 -9.15
CA HIS A 61 13.70 -11.68 -9.27
C HIS A 61 14.59 -11.73 -8.02
N LYS A 62 14.14 -11.19 -6.89
CA LYS A 62 14.87 -11.27 -5.62
C LYS A 62 14.63 -12.61 -4.94
N GLU A 63 15.66 -13.16 -4.31
CA GLU A 63 15.54 -14.40 -3.52
C GLU A 63 14.62 -14.24 -2.30
N GLN A 64 14.53 -13.02 -1.75
CA GLN A 64 13.70 -12.69 -0.60
C GLN A 64 12.97 -11.36 -0.85
N PRO A 65 11.91 -11.36 -1.68
CA PRO A 65 11.19 -10.15 -2.01
C PRO A 65 10.39 -9.65 -0.81
N GLN A 66 10.58 -8.37 -0.46
CA GLN A 66 9.92 -7.75 0.67
C GLN A 66 9.29 -6.43 0.24
N LEU A 67 8.03 -6.25 0.62
CA LEU A 67 7.29 -5.01 0.47
C LEU A 67 6.78 -4.58 1.83
N SER A 68 7.06 -3.33 2.21
CA SER A 68 6.58 -2.72 3.43
C SER A 68 5.70 -1.52 3.11
N ILE A 69 4.52 -1.47 3.73
CA ILE A 69 3.57 -0.38 3.61
C ILE A 69 3.36 0.20 5.00
N ALA A 70 3.51 1.51 5.15
CA ALA A 70 3.30 2.18 6.42
C ALA A 70 2.47 3.46 6.27
N THR A 71 1.66 3.77 7.27
CA THR A 71 1.01 5.09 7.38
C THR A 71 1.63 5.87 8.53
N GLN A 72 1.85 7.16 8.31
CA GLN A 72 2.23 8.08 9.37
C GLN A 72 1.42 9.37 9.30
N VAL A 73 1.01 9.85 10.48
CA VAL A 73 0.31 11.13 10.60
C VAL A 73 1.35 12.24 10.69
N LEU A 74 1.30 13.16 9.74
CA LEU A 74 2.03 14.42 9.77
C LEU A 74 1.07 15.53 10.24
N SER A 75 1.58 16.75 10.48
CA SER A 75 0.79 17.82 11.11
C SER A 75 -0.58 18.05 10.46
N ASN A 76 -0.67 18.05 9.13
CA ASN A 76 -1.92 18.35 8.40
C ASN A 76 -2.24 17.31 7.31
N THR A 77 -1.44 16.25 7.20
CA THR A 77 -1.54 15.25 6.14
C THR A 77 -1.24 13.87 6.68
N ILE A 78 -1.63 12.85 5.93
CA ILE A 78 -1.21 11.49 6.18
C ILE A 78 -0.28 11.10 5.05
N GLN A 79 0.87 10.54 5.42
CA GLN A 79 1.79 9.96 4.46
C GLN A 79 1.60 8.45 4.45
N ILE A 80 1.49 7.90 3.25
CA ILE A 80 1.56 6.46 2.99
C ILE A 80 2.93 6.20 2.38
N LEU A 81 3.71 5.31 2.99
CA LEU A 81 5.02 4.89 2.52
C LEU A 81 4.86 3.50 1.94
N VAL A 82 5.29 3.32 0.70
CA VAL A 82 5.41 2.02 0.03
C VAL A 82 6.90 1.83 -0.26
N LYS A 83 7.50 0.80 0.33
CA LYS A 83 8.93 0.55 0.23
C LYS A 83 9.17 -0.93 -0.04
N ASP A 84 9.77 -1.20 -1.19
CA ASP A 84 10.32 -2.49 -1.55
C ASP A 84 11.81 -2.58 -1.20
N ASN A 85 12.36 -3.80 -1.27
CA ASN A 85 13.78 -4.06 -1.18
C ASN A 85 14.44 -4.30 -2.55
N GLY A 86 13.87 -3.76 -3.63
CA GLY A 86 14.30 -3.88 -5.01
C GLY A 86 15.52 -3.02 -5.35
N LEU A 87 15.74 -2.79 -6.64
CA LEU A 87 16.87 -2.01 -7.15
C LEU A 87 16.56 -0.50 -7.23
N GLY A 88 15.31 -0.10 -7.00
CA GLY A 88 14.83 1.27 -7.20
C GLY A 88 14.26 1.45 -8.60
#